data_AF-A0AAN5UJA6-F1
#
_entry.id   AF-A0AAN5UJA6-F1
#
_cell.length_a   1.000
_cell.length_b   1.000
_cell.length_c   1.000
_cell.angle_alpha   90.00
_cell.angle_beta   90.00
_cell.angle_gamma   90.00
#
_symmetry.space_group_name_H-M   'P 1'
#
loop_
_entity.id
_entity.type
_entity.pdbx_description
1 polymer ?
#
loop_
_entity_poly.entity_id
_entity_poly.type
_entity_poly.pdbx_seq_one_letter_code
_entity_poly.pdbx_strand_id
1 'polypeptide(L)'
;MSNWKKWCRAEILILRQCAGTMRVKDIGKLTGRTEAAVRTKARELGISLILRGDFHQSVKIPWSSVELIRKLHEQGISRREIAEKLEMPLRTVNNYVYFDRRIQE
;
A
#
# COMPACT_ATOMS: atom_id res chain seq x y z
N MET A 1 28.00 -28.55 2.22
CA MET A 1 27.77 -27.31 2.98
C MET A 1 26.82 -26.43 2.19
N SER A 2 25.70 -26.00 2.77
CA SER A 2 24.76 -25.16 2.05
C SER A 2 25.35 -23.76 1.84
N ASN A 3 25.49 -23.32 0.59
CA ASN A 3 26.12 -22.04 0.20
C ASN A 3 25.15 -20.85 0.34
N TRP A 4 24.22 -20.90 1.31
CA TRP A 4 23.21 -19.86 1.48
C TRP A 4 23.73 -18.71 2.32
N LYS A 5 23.69 -17.50 1.76
CA LYS A 5 24.03 -16.25 2.45
C LYS A 5 23.24 -16.15 3.76
N LYS A 6 23.92 -16.03 4.90
CA LYS A 6 23.27 -15.82 6.20
C LYS A 6 22.56 -14.46 6.24
N TRP A 7 21.45 -14.37 6.95
CA TRP A 7 20.73 -13.11 7.16
C TRP A 7 21.51 -12.21 8.11
N CYS A 8 21.77 -10.96 7.73
CA CYS A 8 22.40 -10.00 8.62
C CYS A 8 21.38 -9.09 9.33
N ARG A 9 21.83 -8.38 10.37
CA ARG A 9 20.97 -7.48 11.16
C ARG A 9 20.30 -6.40 10.31
N ALA A 10 21.02 -5.84 9.33
CA ALA A 10 20.47 -4.83 8.43
C ALA A 10 19.33 -5.39 7.56
N GLU A 11 19.48 -6.59 7.00
CA GLU A 11 18.42 -7.24 6.21
C GLU A 11 17.16 -7.49 7.08
N ILE A 12 17.32 -7.86 8.35
CA ILE A 12 16.21 -8.04 9.28
C ILE A 12 15.52 -6.71 9.61
N LEU A 13 16.28 -5.62 9.76
CA LEU A 13 15.72 -4.28 10.01
C LEU A 13 14.90 -3.79 8.81
N ILE A 14 15.41 -3.96 7.58
CA ILE A 14 14.66 -3.65 6.36
C ILE A 14 13.35 -4.43 6.34
N LEU A 15 13.39 -5.73 6.65
CA LEU A 15 12.20 -6.59 6.62
C LEU A 15 11.13 -6.14 7.63
N ARG A 16 11.53 -5.66 8.82
CA ARG A 16 10.61 -5.08 9.82
C ARG A 16 10.04 -3.74 9.37
N GLN A 17 10.89 -2.86 8.84
CA GLN A 17 10.49 -1.51 8.43
C GLN A 17 9.54 -1.52 7.22
N CYS A 18 9.72 -2.47 6.32
CA CYS A 18 8.93 -2.61 5.10
C CYS A 18 7.65 -3.43 5.29
N ALA A 19 7.47 -4.07 6.46
CA ALA A 19 6.29 -4.87 6.75
C ALA A 19 5.02 -3.99 6.70
N GLY A 20 4.02 -4.44 5.94
CA GLY A 20 2.76 -3.70 5.79
C GLY A 20 2.76 -2.58 4.75
N THR A 21 3.92 -2.16 4.25
CA THR A 21 4.03 -0.95 3.40
C THR A 21 4.72 -1.20 2.06
N MET A 22 5.47 -2.29 1.90
CA MET A 22 6.22 -2.56 0.68
C MET A 22 6.02 -3.97 0.16
N ARG A 23 5.94 -4.10 -1.18
CA ARG A 23 5.79 -5.40 -1.84
C ARG A 23 7.04 -6.25 -1.60
N VAL A 24 6.83 -7.56 -1.43
CA VAL A 24 7.89 -8.56 -1.24
C VAL A 24 8.98 -8.46 -2.32
N LYS A 25 8.59 -8.21 -3.58
CA LYS A 25 9.51 -8.01 -4.70
C LYS A 25 10.51 -6.88 -4.45
N ASP A 26 10.05 -5.76 -3.93
CA ASP A 26 10.88 -4.59 -3.71
C ASP A 26 11.75 -4.74 -2.44
N ILE A 27 11.24 -5.41 -1.41
CA ILE A 27 12.05 -5.85 -0.26
C ILE A 27 13.19 -6.78 -0.71
N GLY A 28 12.91 -7.69 -1.65
CA GLY A 28 13.92 -8.56 -2.26
C GLY A 28 15.04 -7.77 -2.95
N LYS A 29 14.68 -6.72 -3.71
CA LYS A 29 15.67 -5.82 -4.32
C LYS A 29 16.52 -5.09 -3.28
N LEU A 30 15.91 -4.57 -2.21
CA LEU A 30 16.63 -3.86 -1.14
C LEU A 30 17.61 -4.76 -0.37
N THR A 31 17.26 -6.03 -0.21
CA THR A 31 18.08 -7.01 0.55
C THR A 31 19.03 -7.82 -0.35
N GLY A 32 18.87 -7.74 -1.67
CA GLY A 32 19.56 -8.61 -2.63
C GLY A 32 19.14 -10.07 -2.50
N ARG A 33 17.87 -10.33 -2.15
CA ARG A 33 17.30 -11.66 -1.92
C ARG A 33 16.14 -11.94 -2.87
N THR A 34 15.83 -13.22 -3.06
CA THR A 34 14.64 -13.62 -3.80
C THR A 34 13.39 -13.39 -2.95
N GLU A 35 12.24 -13.21 -3.61
CA GLU A 35 10.94 -13.06 -2.94
C GLU A 35 10.61 -14.25 -2.03
N ALA A 36 10.95 -15.46 -2.46
CA ALA A 36 10.78 -16.68 -1.67
C ALA A 36 11.58 -16.63 -0.37
N ALA A 37 12.85 -16.21 -0.42
CA ALA A 37 13.68 -16.08 0.77
C ALA A 37 13.14 -15.04 1.75
N VAL A 38 12.63 -13.91 1.23
CA VAL A 38 11.99 -12.87 2.04
C VAL A 38 10.74 -13.41 2.75
N ARG A 39 9.84 -14.12 2.05
CA ARG A 39 8.63 -14.70 2.64
C ARG A 39 8.96 -15.74 3.71
N THR A 40 9.89 -16.65 3.42
CA THR A 40 10.33 -17.67 4.39
C THR A 40 10.88 -16.99 5.63
N LYS A 41 11.75 -15.99 5.47
CA LYS A 41 12.33 -15.31 6.62
C LYS A 41 11.32 -14.53 7.44
N ALA A 42 10.39 -13.84 6.78
CA ALA A 42 9.30 -13.14 7.45
C ALA A 42 8.45 -14.10 8.29
N ARG A 43 8.12 -15.28 7.73
CA ARG A 43 7.37 -16.32 8.44
C ARG A 43 8.14 -16.84 9.67
N GLU A 44 9.43 -17.12 9.55
CA GLU A 44 10.28 -17.53 10.68
C GLU A 44 10.30 -16.49 11.80
N LEU A 45 10.23 -15.20 11.45
CA LEU A 45 10.27 -14.09 12.39
C LEU A 45 8.88 -13.64 12.89
N GLY A 46 7.79 -14.26 12.42
CA GLY A 46 6.42 -13.87 12.75
C GLY A 46 6.00 -12.50 12.18
N ILE A 47 6.65 -12.03 11.12
CA ILE A 47 6.40 -10.72 10.50
C ILE A 47 5.40 -10.89 9.36
N SER A 48 4.24 -10.22 9.45
CA SER A 48 3.27 -10.19 8.36
C SER A 48 3.70 -9.19 7.27
N LEU A 49 3.76 -9.66 6.03
CA LEU A 49 4.07 -8.83 4.84
C LEU A 49 2.80 -8.41 4.06
N ILE A 50 1.62 -8.63 4.62
CA ILE A 50 0.36 -8.19 4.02
C ILE A 50 0.34 -6.66 4.03
N LEU A 51 0.15 -6.06 2.86
CA LEU A 51 0.08 -4.61 2.71
C LEU A 51 -1.18 -4.06 3.37
N ARG A 52 -1.07 -2.89 4.03
CA ARG A 52 -2.15 -2.27 4.82
C ARG A 52 -2.29 -0.79 4.49
N GLY A 53 -3.42 -0.21 4.85
CA GLY A 53 -3.74 1.20 4.62
C GLY A 53 -3.51 1.57 3.15
N ASP A 54 -2.86 2.70 2.91
CA ASP A 54 -2.56 3.23 1.57
C ASP A 54 -1.70 2.31 0.70
N PHE A 55 -1.01 1.36 1.30
CA PHE A 55 -0.18 0.40 0.58
C PHE A 55 -0.95 -0.84 0.15
N HIS A 56 -2.18 -1.05 0.65
CA HIS A 56 -2.98 -2.22 0.32
C HIS A 56 -3.21 -2.31 -1.20
N GLN A 57 -3.09 -3.51 -1.76
CA GLN A 57 -3.08 -3.75 -3.21
C GLN A 57 -4.35 -3.28 -3.96
N SER A 58 -5.47 -3.16 -3.26
CA SER A 58 -6.73 -2.66 -3.80
C SER A 58 -6.85 -1.13 -3.75
N VAL A 59 -5.98 -0.45 -3.01
CA VAL A 59 -5.94 1.02 -2.96
C VAL A 59 -5.45 1.55 -4.30
N LYS A 60 -6.18 2.54 -4.83
CA LYS A 60 -5.86 3.23 -6.09
C LYS A 60 -5.36 4.65 -5.85
N ILE A 61 -5.81 5.27 -4.78
CA ILE A 61 -5.40 6.60 -4.33
C ILE A 61 -5.31 6.58 -2.80
N PRO A 62 -4.44 7.39 -2.18
CA PRO A 62 -4.34 7.49 -0.72
C PRO A 62 -5.66 7.87 -0.06
N TRP A 63 -5.85 7.47 1.19
CA TRP A 63 -7.03 7.82 1.99
C TRP A 63 -7.23 9.33 2.09
N SER A 64 -6.16 10.10 2.26
CA SER A 64 -6.21 11.57 2.30
C SER A 64 -6.82 12.19 1.03
N SER A 65 -6.60 11.57 -0.14
CA SER A 65 -7.23 12.00 -1.39
C SER A 65 -8.73 11.71 -1.41
N VAL A 66 -9.16 10.59 -0.81
CA VAL A 66 -10.58 10.25 -0.65
C VAL A 66 -11.28 11.24 0.29
N GLU A 67 -10.64 11.58 1.40
CA GLU A 67 -11.15 12.59 2.34
C GLU A 67 -11.27 13.97 1.70
N LEU A 68 -10.28 14.36 0.89
CA LEU A 68 -10.34 15.61 0.15
C LEU A 68 -11.54 15.64 -0.80
N ILE A 69 -11.79 14.57 -1.57
CA ILE A 69 -12.95 14.46 -2.46
C ILE A 69 -14.26 14.66 -1.70
N ARG A 70 -14.40 14.03 -0.53
CA ARG A 70 -15.60 14.15 0.31
C ARG A 70 -15.78 15.55 0.84
N LYS A 71 -14.72 16.14 1.38
CA LYS A 71 -14.74 17.50 1.93
C LYS A 71 -15.11 18.54 0.87
N LEU A 72 -14.55 18.44 -0.34
CA LEU A 72 -14.90 19.35 -1.44
C LEU A 72 -16.38 19.21 -1.83
N HIS A 73 -16.91 17.98 -1.83
CA HIS A 73 -18.33 17.73 -2.11
C HIS A 73 -19.25 18.28 -1.01
N GLU A 74 -18.86 18.11 0.26
CA GLU A 74 -19.57 18.68 1.43
C GLU A 74 -19.58 20.22 1.39
N GLN A 75 -18.53 20.84 0.85
CA GLN A 75 -18.45 22.29 0.60
C GLN A 75 -19.31 22.75 -0.60
N GLY A 76 -20.05 21.84 -1.24
CA GLY A 76 -20.94 22.15 -2.36
C GLY A 76 -20.28 22.18 -3.73
N ILE A 77 -18.99 21.81 -3.83
CA ILE A 77 -18.30 21.73 -5.12
C ILE A 77 -18.86 20.53 -5.90
N SER A 78 -19.23 20.76 -7.16
CA SER A 78 -19.82 19.73 -7.98
C SER A 78 -18.82 18.59 -8.25
N ARG A 79 -19.32 17.36 -8.34
CA ARG A 79 -18.49 16.17 -8.64
C ARG A 79 -17.73 16.29 -9.96
N ARG A 80 -18.28 17.02 -10.95
CA ARG A 80 -17.61 17.32 -12.23
C ARG A 80 -16.41 18.23 -12.02
N GLU A 81 -16.59 19.31 -11.27
CA GLU A 81 -15.51 20.24 -10.96
C GLU A 81 -14.43 19.59 -10.08
N ILE A 82 -14.80 18.71 -9.15
CA ILE A 82 -13.83 17.89 -8.38
C ILE A 82 -13.05 16.96 -9.31
N ALA A 83 -13.73 16.29 -10.24
CA ALA A 83 -13.11 15.41 -11.23
C ALA A 83 -12.10 16.16 -12.12
N GLU A 84 -12.46 17.35 -12.57
CA GLU A 84 -11.56 18.23 -13.35
C GLU A 84 -10.38 18.71 -12.51
N LYS A 85 -10.61 19.23 -11.30
CA LYS A 85 -9.56 19.76 -10.41
C LYS A 85 -8.54 18.71 -9.96
N LEU A 86 -8.97 17.46 -9.78
CA LEU A 86 -8.11 16.37 -9.35
C LEU A 86 -7.61 15.50 -10.51
N GLU A 87 -7.95 15.85 -11.75
CA GLU A 87 -7.63 15.08 -12.96
C GLU A 87 -8.08 13.62 -12.87
N MET A 88 -9.26 13.39 -12.30
CA MET A 88 -9.82 12.06 -12.04
C MET A 88 -11.08 11.81 -12.88
N PRO A 89 -11.35 10.56 -13.29
CA PRO A 89 -12.62 10.23 -13.91
C PRO A 89 -13.81 10.52 -12.98
N LEU A 90 -14.88 11.12 -13.51
CA LEU A 90 -16.11 11.41 -12.75
C LEU A 90 -16.69 10.16 -12.05
N ARG A 91 -16.60 8.99 -12.69
CA ARG A 91 -17.01 7.71 -12.09
C ARG A 91 -16.23 7.39 -10.82
N THR A 92 -14.94 7.69 -10.79
CA THR A 92 -14.08 7.49 -9.63
C THR A 92 -14.51 8.40 -8.49
N VAL A 93 -14.74 9.69 -8.77
CA VAL A 93 -15.27 10.65 -7.80
C VAL A 93 -16.62 10.20 -7.25
N ASN A 94 -17.56 9.78 -8.12
CA ASN A 94 -18.86 9.24 -7.69
C ASN A 94 -18.72 8.06 -6.72
N ASN A 95 -17.82 7.13 -7.00
CA ASN A 95 -17.60 5.97 -6.14
C ASN A 95 -17.09 6.37 -4.76
N TYR A 96 -16.19 7.34 -4.67
CA TYR A 96 -15.63 7.80 -3.39
C TYR A 96 -16.60 8.66 -2.58
N VAL A 97 -17.47 9.43 -3.25
CA VAL A 97 -18.52 10.21 -2.61
C VAL A 97 -19.62 9.31 -2.04
N TYR A 98 -20.08 8.29 -2.79
CA TYR A 98 -21.31 7.56 -2.43
C TYR A 98 -21.15 6.10 -2.01
N PHE A 99 -20.16 5.37 -2.53
CA PHE A 99 -20.21 3.90 -2.54
C PHE A 99 -19.13 3.20 -1.72
N ASP A 100 -18.14 3.93 -1.21
CA ASP A 100 -16.99 3.48 -0.42
C ASP A 100 -16.53 2.05 -0.80
N ARG A 101 -15.50 1.95 -1.66
CA ARG A 101 -14.75 0.69 -1.81
C ARG A 101 -14.04 0.43 -0.48
N ARG A 102 -14.79 -0.07 0.51
CA ARG A 102 -14.34 -0.37 1.86
C ARG A 102 -13.16 -1.32 1.77
N ILE A 103 -11.97 -0.78 1.92
CA ILE A 103 -10.85 -1.55 2.43
C ILE A 103 -10.96 -1.31 3.92
N GLN A 104 -11.76 -2.15 4.59
CA GLN A 104 -11.73 -2.20 6.06
C GLN A 104 -10.33 -2.65 6.48
N GLU A 105 -9.82 -2.03 7.54
CA GLU A 105 -8.52 -2.31 8.16
C GLU A 105 -8.30 -3.79 8.51
#